data_AF-A0A960JCY1-F1
#
_entry.id   AF-A0A960JCY1-F1
#
_cell.length_a   1.000
_cell.length_b   1.000
_cell.length_c   1.000
_cell.angle_alpha   90.00
_cell.angle_beta   90.00
_cell.angle_gamma   90.00
#
_symmetry.space_group_name_H-M   'P 1'
#
loop_
_entity.id
_entity.type
_entity.pdbx_description
1 polymer ?
#
loop_
_entity_poly.entity_id
_entity_poly.type
_entity_poly.pdbx_seq_one_letter_code
_entity_poly.pdbx_strand_id
1 'polypeptide(L)'
;MGAWGTGNFENDDALDLLGGLAPGEAEPLEKLFDAACSAGMEGKQIDASTAAQALAAAELVCAARGHASDDLPDDAIPLVKALKKPAPDLVEKAISAVSYALAHSELVELWAESDEPEGWNRVATGLVARLDAPVRSKKLSKKQRETVSRCVCSFCGELIPLAELVTLDMRRPWSDAGVSRGIFAHEGCLNAKLHPRHIVQWWTPPEL
;
A
#
# COMPACT_ATOMS: atom_id res chain seq x y z
N MET A 1 -22.41 9.04 10.45
CA MET A 1 -21.11 9.02 11.14
C MET A 1 -20.55 7.63 10.88
N GLY A 2 -19.91 7.48 9.72
CA GLY A 2 -19.34 6.22 9.28
C GLY A 2 -18.16 5.81 10.14
N ALA A 3 -17.82 4.53 10.09
CA ALA A 3 -16.54 4.10 10.65
C ALA A 3 -15.44 4.86 9.89
N TRP A 4 -14.56 5.54 10.63
CA TRP A 4 -13.40 6.26 10.09
C TRP A 4 -12.18 5.72 10.82
N GLY A 5 -11.94 4.43 10.64
CA GLY A 5 -10.73 3.79 11.13
C GLY A 5 -9.56 3.95 10.15
N THR A 6 -8.36 3.63 10.60
CA THR A 6 -7.15 3.74 9.77
C THR A 6 -7.04 2.60 8.75
N GLY A 7 -7.77 1.51 8.94
CA GLY A 7 -7.78 0.34 8.06
C GLY A 7 -8.54 0.58 6.75
N ASN A 8 -8.12 -0.09 5.68
CA ASN A 8 -8.71 0.06 4.35
C ASN A 8 -10.16 -0.49 4.25
N PHE A 9 -10.59 -1.30 5.21
CA PHE A 9 -11.97 -1.80 5.31
C PHE A 9 -12.79 -1.15 6.44
N GLU A 10 -12.22 -0.15 7.12
CA GLU A 10 -12.86 0.53 8.24
C GLU A 10 -13.61 1.79 7.81
N ASN A 11 -13.83 2.01 6.51
CA ASN A 11 -14.63 3.11 5.97
C ASN A 11 -15.91 2.62 5.27
N ASP A 12 -16.97 3.43 5.36
CA ASP A 12 -18.26 3.10 4.77
C ASP A 12 -18.16 2.84 3.25
N ASP A 13 -17.35 3.59 2.50
CA ASP A 13 -17.23 3.38 1.05
C ASP A 13 -16.59 2.03 0.68
N ALA A 14 -15.68 1.50 1.52
CA ALA A 14 -15.15 0.15 1.33
C ALA A 14 -16.19 -0.91 1.64
N LEU A 15 -17.01 -0.70 2.68
CA LEU A 15 -18.11 -1.61 3.00
C LEU A 15 -19.17 -1.61 1.89
N ASP A 16 -19.48 -0.44 1.32
CA ASP A 16 -20.37 -0.30 0.17
C ASP A 16 -19.81 -1.01 -1.07
N LEU A 17 -18.49 -0.89 -1.32
CA LEU A 17 -17.82 -1.66 -2.37
C LEU A 17 -17.98 -3.17 -2.14
N LEU A 18 -17.70 -3.66 -0.93
CA LEU A 18 -17.83 -5.08 -0.61
C LEU A 18 -19.28 -5.59 -0.81
N GLY A 19 -20.27 -4.80 -0.41
CA GLY A 19 -21.69 -5.11 -0.60
C GLY A 19 -22.13 -5.07 -2.07
N GLY A 20 -21.46 -4.28 -2.90
CA GLY A 20 -21.75 -4.15 -4.33
C GLY A 20 -21.07 -5.18 -5.24
N LEU A 21 -20.08 -5.91 -4.74
CA LEU A 21 -19.33 -6.89 -5.53
C LEU A 21 -20.00 -8.28 -5.51
N ALA A 22 -20.21 -8.86 -6.68
CA ALA A 22 -20.58 -10.27 -6.80
C ALA A 22 -19.34 -11.17 -6.90
N PRO A 23 -19.33 -12.35 -6.26
CA PRO A 23 -18.21 -13.29 -6.37
C PRO A 23 -17.95 -13.70 -7.83
N GLY A 24 -16.72 -13.46 -8.30
CA GLY A 24 -16.26 -13.88 -9.63
C GLY A 24 -16.24 -12.77 -10.68
N GLU A 25 -16.69 -11.57 -10.31
CA GLU A 25 -16.65 -10.40 -11.18
C GLU A 25 -15.38 -9.57 -10.91
N ALA A 26 -14.44 -9.61 -11.85
CA ALA A 26 -13.26 -8.73 -11.83
C ALA A 26 -13.53 -7.38 -12.51
N GLU A 27 -14.54 -7.31 -13.40
CA GLU A 27 -14.88 -6.12 -14.19
C GLU A 27 -15.20 -4.89 -13.32
N PRO A 28 -15.91 -4.99 -12.18
CA PRO A 28 -16.12 -3.84 -11.29
C PRO A 28 -14.81 -3.30 -10.68
N LEU A 29 -13.86 -4.18 -10.36
CA LEU A 29 -12.54 -3.77 -9.85
C LEU A 29 -11.73 -3.09 -10.94
N GLU A 30 -11.73 -3.63 -12.16
CA GLU A 30 -11.06 -3.01 -13.31
C GLU A 30 -11.60 -1.61 -13.58
N LYS A 31 -12.93 -1.44 -13.61
CA LYS A 31 -13.57 -0.13 -13.81
C LYS A 31 -13.18 0.88 -12.74
N LEU A 32 -13.14 0.44 -11.48
CA LEU A 32 -12.74 1.28 -10.36
C LEU A 32 -11.28 1.74 -10.48
N PHE A 33 -10.37 0.81 -10.79
CA PHE A 33 -8.96 1.16 -11.01
C PHE A 33 -8.79 2.06 -12.24
N ASP A 34 -9.50 1.80 -13.33
CA ASP A 34 -9.47 2.62 -14.54
C ASP A 34 -9.97 4.05 -14.27
N ALA A 35 -11.01 4.21 -13.44
CA ALA A 35 -11.50 5.52 -13.03
C ALA A 35 -10.44 6.30 -12.24
N ALA A 36 -9.80 5.65 -11.24
CA ALA A 36 -8.73 6.26 -10.45
C ALA A 36 -7.51 6.63 -11.32
N CYS A 37 -7.08 5.72 -12.20
CA CYS A 37 -5.98 5.96 -13.13
C CYS A 37 -6.31 7.11 -14.10
N SER A 38 -7.52 7.14 -14.67
CA SER A 38 -7.90 8.19 -15.64
C SER A 38 -7.92 9.57 -14.98
N ALA A 39 -8.51 9.68 -13.78
CA ALA A 39 -8.49 10.93 -13.01
C ALA A 39 -7.05 11.39 -12.73
N GLY A 40 -6.18 10.46 -12.30
CA GLY A 40 -4.77 10.73 -12.04
C GLY A 40 -3.99 11.19 -13.28
N MET A 41 -4.19 10.55 -14.43
CA MET A 41 -3.56 10.94 -15.70
C MET A 41 -4.01 12.31 -16.21
N GLU A 42 -5.26 12.68 -15.94
CA GLU A 42 -5.81 14.00 -16.27
C GLU A 42 -5.41 15.09 -15.26
N GLY A 43 -4.65 14.73 -14.21
CA GLY A 43 -4.27 15.65 -13.13
C GLY A 43 -5.46 16.12 -12.29
N LYS A 44 -6.58 15.39 -12.34
CA LYS A 44 -7.77 15.65 -11.52
C LYS A 44 -7.56 15.04 -10.15
N GLN A 45 -8.04 15.75 -9.13
CA GLN A 45 -8.10 15.21 -7.79
C GLN A 45 -9.11 14.07 -7.73
N ILE A 46 -8.69 12.92 -7.19
CA ILE A 46 -9.56 11.77 -6.94
C ILE A 46 -10.36 12.06 -5.67
N ASP A 47 -11.67 11.87 -5.70
CA ASP A 47 -12.51 12.04 -4.52
C ASP A 47 -12.20 11.01 -3.43
N ALA A 48 -12.57 11.33 -2.19
CA ALA A 48 -12.19 10.50 -1.05
C ALA A 48 -12.79 9.08 -1.10
N SER A 49 -14.03 8.96 -1.59
CA SER A 49 -14.74 7.68 -1.67
C SER A 49 -14.14 6.77 -2.74
N THR A 50 -13.86 7.27 -3.93
CA THR A 50 -13.19 6.55 -5.02
C THR A 50 -11.79 6.12 -4.59
N ALA A 51 -11.04 7.00 -3.92
CA ALA A 51 -9.73 6.65 -3.40
C ALA A 51 -9.81 5.53 -2.36
N ALA A 52 -10.75 5.61 -1.41
CA ALA A 52 -10.90 4.59 -0.39
C ALA A 52 -11.35 3.23 -0.97
N GLN A 53 -12.30 3.26 -1.92
CA GLN A 53 -12.72 2.07 -2.67
C GLN A 53 -11.55 1.46 -3.44
N ALA A 54 -10.72 2.27 -4.10
CA ALA A 54 -9.55 1.78 -4.83
C ALA A 54 -8.53 1.10 -3.90
N LEU A 55 -8.30 1.65 -2.70
CA LEU A 55 -7.42 1.02 -1.70
C LEU A 55 -8.01 -0.31 -1.19
N ALA A 56 -9.30 -0.37 -0.87
CA ALA A 56 -9.99 -1.61 -0.49
C ALA A 56 -10.00 -2.66 -1.61
N ALA A 57 -10.23 -2.25 -2.86
CA ALA A 57 -10.16 -3.13 -4.02
C ALA A 57 -8.75 -3.70 -4.20
N ALA A 58 -7.70 -2.89 -3.97
CA ALA A 58 -6.32 -3.35 -4.02
C ALA A 58 -6.01 -4.38 -2.91
N GLU A 59 -6.59 -4.25 -1.71
CA GLU A 59 -6.49 -5.27 -0.66
C GLU A 59 -7.09 -6.62 -1.10
N LEU A 60 -8.21 -6.61 -1.83
CA LEU A 60 -8.79 -7.84 -2.40
C LEU A 60 -7.84 -8.50 -3.41
N VAL A 61 -7.17 -7.70 -4.25
CA VAL A 61 -6.15 -8.18 -5.21
C VAL A 61 -4.94 -8.76 -4.47
N CYS A 62 -4.45 -8.10 -3.42
CA CYS A 62 -3.37 -8.60 -2.56
C CYS A 62 -3.75 -9.94 -1.90
N ALA A 63 -4.96 -10.02 -1.35
CA ALA A 63 -5.48 -11.24 -0.74
C ALA A 63 -5.57 -12.39 -1.76
N ALA A 64 -6.05 -12.13 -2.98
CA ALA A 64 -6.12 -13.12 -4.05
C ALA A 64 -4.71 -13.60 -4.51
N ARG A 65 -3.69 -12.73 -4.40
CA ARG A 65 -2.28 -13.09 -4.64
C ARG A 65 -1.60 -13.82 -3.49
N GLY A 66 -2.30 -14.03 -2.37
CA GLY A 66 -1.81 -14.74 -1.19
C GLY A 66 -1.14 -13.86 -0.13
N HIS A 67 -1.31 -12.54 -0.25
CA HIS A 67 -0.79 -11.51 0.66
C HIS A 67 -1.96 -10.74 1.30
N ALA A 68 -2.91 -11.48 1.88
CA ALA A 68 -4.02 -10.85 2.59
C ALA A 68 -3.52 -10.04 3.79
N SER A 69 -4.18 -8.92 4.05
CA SER A 69 -3.99 -8.16 5.27
C SER A 69 -4.69 -8.85 6.46
N ASP A 70 -4.23 -8.56 7.67
CA ASP A 70 -4.79 -9.12 8.91
C ASP A 70 -6.19 -8.54 9.23
N ASP A 71 -6.52 -7.38 8.65
CA ASP A 71 -7.81 -6.68 8.78
C ASP A 71 -8.83 -7.07 7.68
N LEU A 72 -8.54 -8.11 6.88
CA LEU A 72 -9.46 -8.56 5.83
C LEU A 72 -10.77 -9.07 6.45
N PRO A 73 -11.94 -8.47 6.12
CA PRO A 73 -13.21 -8.88 6.70
C PRO A 73 -13.66 -10.24 6.16
N ASP A 74 -14.42 -10.99 6.97
CA ASP A 74 -14.93 -12.33 6.60
C ASP A 74 -15.79 -12.29 5.33
N ASP A 75 -16.53 -11.20 5.11
CA ASP A 75 -17.39 -10.98 3.95
C ASP A 75 -16.60 -10.83 2.64
N ALA A 76 -15.31 -10.47 2.70
CA ALA A 76 -14.43 -10.40 1.54
C ALA A 76 -13.86 -11.76 1.13
N ILE A 77 -13.89 -12.78 2.01
CA ILE A 77 -13.32 -14.10 1.75
C ILE A 77 -13.91 -14.77 0.49
N PRO A 78 -15.23 -14.78 0.26
CA PRO A 78 -15.83 -15.33 -0.95
C PRO A 78 -15.35 -14.61 -2.22
N LEU A 79 -15.22 -13.28 -2.17
CA LEU A 79 -14.75 -12.45 -3.29
C LEU A 79 -13.31 -12.81 -3.67
N VAL A 80 -12.42 -12.86 -2.67
CA VAL A 80 -11.01 -13.23 -2.83
C VAL A 80 -10.87 -14.64 -3.43
N LYS A 81 -11.65 -15.61 -2.93
CA LYS A 81 -11.65 -16.97 -3.47
C LYS A 81 -12.09 -17.02 -4.93
N ALA A 82 -13.05 -16.19 -5.30
CA ALA A 82 -13.58 -16.15 -6.66
C ALA A 82 -12.61 -15.47 -7.65
N LEU A 83 -11.86 -14.45 -7.20
CA LEU A 83 -10.79 -13.81 -7.99
C LEU A 83 -9.62 -14.76 -8.30
N LYS A 84 -9.46 -15.85 -7.55
CA LYS A 84 -8.41 -16.86 -7.73
C LYS A 84 -7.02 -16.22 -7.82
N LYS A 85 -6.37 -16.31 -8.99
CA LYS A 85 -5.11 -15.65 -9.31
C LYS A 85 -5.45 -14.49 -10.26
N PRO A 86 -5.36 -13.22 -9.81
CA PRO A 86 -5.58 -12.05 -10.65
C PRO A 86 -4.68 -12.07 -11.89
N ALA A 87 -5.20 -11.57 -13.01
CA ALA A 87 -4.40 -11.35 -14.21
C ALA A 87 -3.31 -10.30 -13.93
N PRO A 88 -2.12 -10.40 -14.55
CA PRO A 88 -1.05 -9.39 -14.39
C PRO A 88 -1.53 -7.96 -14.69
N ASP A 89 -2.32 -7.77 -15.74
CA ASP A 89 -2.86 -6.47 -16.13
C ASP A 89 -3.73 -5.84 -15.02
N LEU A 90 -4.54 -6.66 -14.33
CA LEU A 90 -5.35 -6.20 -13.20
C LEU A 90 -4.47 -5.76 -12.02
N VAL A 91 -3.35 -6.45 -11.81
CA VAL A 91 -2.37 -6.09 -10.79
C VAL A 91 -1.69 -4.76 -11.12
N GLU A 92 -1.26 -4.56 -12.36
CA GLU A 92 -0.64 -3.31 -12.81
C GLU A 92 -1.60 -2.12 -12.70
N LYS A 93 -2.88 -2.33 -13.04
CA LYS A 93 -3.95 -1.35 -12.82
C LYS A 93 -4.13 -1.03 -11.35
N ALA A 94 -4.13 -2.03 -10.47
CA ALA A 94 -4.21 -1.82 -9.03
C ALA A 94 -3.02 -1.01 -8.50
N ILE A 95 -1.79 -1.33 -8.94
CA ILE A 95 -0.57 -0.59 -8.56
C ILE A 95 -0.68 0.88 -8.98
N SER A 96 -1.11 1.11 -10.22
CA SER A 96 -1.27 2.45 -10.77
C SER A 96 -2.35 3.24 -10.02
N ALA A 97 -3.50 2.64 -9.80
CA ALA A 97 -4.62 3.26 -9.09
C ALA A 97 -4.26 3.61 -7.64
N VAL A 98 -3.59 2.71 -6.91
CA VAL A 98 -3.10 2.97 -5.55
C VAL A 98 -2.08 4.11 -5.55
N SER A 99 -1.15 4.12 -6.52
CA SER A 99 -0.15 5.19 -6.64
C SER A 99 -0.80 6.56 -6.83
N TYR A 100 -1.80 6.66 -7.71
CA TYR A 100 -2.55 7.90 -7.93
C TYR A 100 -3.41 8.28 -6.72
N ALA A 101 -4.09 7.31 -6.10
CA ALA A 101 -4.90 7.55 -4.90
C ALA A 101 -4.06 8.10 -3.75
N LEU A 102 -2.85 7.57 -3.53
CA LEU A 102 -1.94 8.03 -2.47
C LEU A 102 -1.24 9.36 -2.81
N ALA A 103 -1.10 9.72 -4.08
CA ALA A 103 -0.47 10.96 -4.50
C ALA A 103 -1.45 12.15 -4.61
N HIS A 104 -2.65 11.91 -5.12
CA HIS A 104 -3.56 12.95 -5.62
C HIS A 104 -5.04 12.68 -5.32
N SER A 105 -5.38 12.33 -4.07
CA SER A 105 -6.77 12.21 -3.63
C SER A 105 -7.14 13.19 -2.51
N GLU A 106 -8.43 13.51 -2.42
CA GLU A 106 -9.06 14.14 -1.26
C GLU A 106 -8.85 13.30 0.02
N LEU A 107 -8.85 11.96 -0.09
CA LEU A 107 -8.61 11.07 1.06
C LEU A 107 -7.25 11.34 1.73
N VAL A 108 -6.20 11.53 0.94
CA VAL A 108 -4.86 11.86 1.45
C VAL A 108 -4.84 13.22 2.12
N GLU A 109 -5.61 14.19 1.61
CA GLU A 109 -5.73 15.51 2.23
C GLU A 109 -6.46 15.43 3.58
N LEU A 110 -7.54 14.65 3.65
CA LEU A 110 -8.28 14.41 4.89
C LEU A 110 -7.40 13.76 5.98
N TRP A 111 -6.59 12.77 5.62
CA TRP A 111 -5.64 12.17 6.57
C TRP A 111 -4.48 13.11 6.92
N ALA A 112 -4.02 13.94 5.99
CA ALA A 112 -3.00 14.95 6.26
C ALA A 112 -3.45 16.04 7.25
N GLU A 113 -4.74 16.36 7.26
CA GLU A 113 -5.35 17.31 8.19
C GLU A 113 -5.77 16.66 9.52
N SER A 114 -5.70 15.33 9.63
CA SER A 114 -6.03 14.61 10.86
C SER A 114 -4.95 14.74 11.94
N ASP A 115 -5.33 14.50 13.20
CA ASP A 115 -4.43 14.57 14.34
C ASP A 115 -3.47 13.36 14.43
N GLU A 116 -3.76 12.24 13.74
CA GLU A 116 -2.99 10.98 13.83
C GLU A 116 -2.84 10.28 12.46
N PRO A 117 -2.13 10.90 11.48
CA PRO A 117 -1.90 10.31 10.17
C PRO A 117 -1.01 9.07 10.19
N GLU A 118 -0.27 8.84 11.28
CA GLU A 118 0.74 7.78 11.33
C GLU A 118 0.14 6.38 11.21
N GLY A 119 -1.05 6.15 11.77
CA GLY A 119 -1.75 4.87 11.66
C GLY A 119 -2.11 4.56 10.21
N TRP A 120 -2.73 5.52 9.53
CA TRP A 120 -3.10 5.38 8.12
C TRP A 120 -1.89 5.25 7.20
N ASN A 121 -0.83 6.03 7.42
CA ASN A 121 0.42 5.93 6.65
C ASN A 121 1.04 4.53 6.73
N ARG A 122 0.95 3.85 7.88
CA ARG A 122 1.42 2.46 8.04
C ARG A 122 0.56 1.48 7.25
N VAL A 123 -0.76 1.64 7.29
CA VAL A 123 -1.69 0.81 6.51
C VAL A 123 -1.44 0.98 5.02
N ALA A 124 -1.34 2.22 4.52
CA ALA A 124 -1.02 2.53 3.13
C ALA A 124 0.34 1.94 2.69
N THR A 125 1.37 2.07 3.53
CA THR A 125 2.70 1.50 3.25
C THR A 125 2.65 -0.03 3.21
N GLY A 126 1.92 -0.65 4.15
CA GLY A 126 1.73 -2.10 4.18
C GLY A 126 1.03 -2.63 2.93
N LEU A 127 0.01 -1.91 2.44
CA LEU A 127 -0.66 -2.24 1.18
C LEU A 127 0.30 -2.17 -0.01
N VAL A 128 1.07 -1.08 -0.16
CA VAL A 128 2.07 -0.91 -1.23
C VAL A 128 3.06 -2.08 -1.23
N ALA A 129 3.63 -2.41 -0.07
CA ALA A 129 4.60 -3.51 0.05
C ALA A 129 3.99 -4.89 -0.31
N ARG A 130 2.74 -5.16 0.10
CA ARG A 130 2.06 -6.43 -0.24
C ARG A 130 1.67 -6.51 -1.71
N LEU A 131 1.34 -5.37 -2.32
CA LEU A 131 0.99 -5.31 -3.74
C LEU A 131 2.24 -5.45 -4.63
N ASP A 132 3.40 -4.96 -4.19
CA ASP A 132 4.67 -5.18 -4.89
C ASP A 132 5.21 -6.61 -4.72
N ALA A 133 4.90 -7.26 -3.60
CA ALA A 133 5.44 -8.58 -3.28
C ALA A 133 5.11 -9.64 -4.38
N PRO A 134 6.09 -10.48 -4.77
CA PRO A 134 5.88 -11.50 -5.79
C PRO A 134 4.77 -12.46 -5.35
N VAL A 135 3.99 -12.98 -6.32
CA VAL A 135 2.87 -13.91 -6.03
C VAL A 135 3.38 -15.04 -5.14
N ARG A 136 2.70 -15.28 -4.01
CA ARG A 136 3.15 -16.23 -2.99
C ARG A 136 3.07 -17.66 -3.53
N SER A 137 4.14 -18.14 -4.17
CA SER A 137 4.26 -19.55 -4.55
C SER A 137 4.52 -20.39 -3.30
N LYS A 138 4.05 -21.65 -3.31
CA LYS A 138 4.02 -22.53 -2.13
C LYS A 138 5.38 -22.59 -1.40
N LYS A 139 5.37 -22.12 -0.15
CA LYS A 139 6.36 -22.23 0.94
C LYS A 139 7.81 -21.78 0.60
N LEU A 140 8.10 -20.52 0.92
CA LEU A 140 9.46 -20.06 1.21
C LEU A 140 10.10 -20.95 2.30
N SER A 141 11.33 -21.41 2.05
CA SER A 141 12.08 -22.21 3.02
C SER A 141 12.43 -21.37 4.26
N LYS A 142 12.62 -22.02 5.42
CA LYS A 142 12.98 -21.35 6.69
C LYS A 142 14.20 -20.43 6.56
N LYS A 143 15.15 -20.79 5.69
CA LYS A 143 16.37 -20.05 5.38
C LYS A 143 16.14 -18.75 4.61
N GLN A 144 15.03 -18.64 3.88
CA GLN A 144 14.62 -17.43 3.15
C GLN A 144 13.80 -16.47 4.02
N ARG A 145 13.34 -16.93 5.19
CA ARG A 145 12.63 -16.11 6.19
C ARG A 145 13.56 -15.43 7.18
N GLU A 146 14.76 -15.96 7.36
CA GLU A 146 15.76 -15.49 8.32
C GLU A 146 16.89 -14.76 7.60
N THR A 147 16.63 -13.54 7.14
CA THR A 147 17.67 -12.55 6.88
C THR A 147 17.26 -11.27 7.60
N VAL A 148 17.45 -11.28 8.92
CA VAL A 148 17.29 -10.06 9.73
C VAL A 148 18.56 -9.25 9.54
N SER A 149 18.42 -8.00 9.11
CA SER A 149 19.57 -7.09 9.10
C SER A 149 20.03 -6.88 10.53
N ARG A 150 21.34 -6.73 10.76
CA ARG A 150 21.84 -6.30 12.09
C ARG A 150 21.60 -4.80 12.34
N CYS A 151 20.93 -4.11 11.41
CA CYS A 151 20.56 -2.71 11.55
C CYS A 151 19.37 -2.55 12.50
N VAL A 152 19.45 -1.52 13.32
CA VAL A 152 18.38 -1.06 14.20
C VAL A 152 17.69 0.12 13.54
N CYS A 153 16.36 0.18 13.63
CA CYS A 153 15.59 1.30 13.15
C CYS A 153 15.87 2.56 13.95
N SER A 154 16.18 3.64 13.23
CA SER A 154 16.46 4.95 13.82
C SER A 154 15.22 5.65 14.38
N PHE A 155 14.02 5.12 14.14
CA PHE A 155 12.74 5.68 14.60
C PHE A 155 12.15 4.90 15.78
N CYS A 156 12.07 3.56 15.72
CA CYS A 156 11.48 2.74 16.79
C CYS A 156 12.50 2.00 17.67
N GLY A 157 13.77 1.89 17.24
CA GLY A 157 14.81 1.19 18.00
C GLY A 157 14.78 -0.35 17.91
N GLU A 158 13.91 -0.92 17.08
CA GLU A 158 13.83 -2.38 16.87
C GLU A 158 14.70 -2.86 15.71
N LEU A 159 14.98 -4.17 15.65
CA LEU A 159 15.72 -4.78 14.54
C LEU A 159 14.90 -4.73 13.24
N ILE A 160 15.59 -4.49 12.12
CA ILE A 160 14.94 -4.36 10.81
C ILE A 160 15.06 -5.68 10.00
N PRO A 161 13.96 -6.31 9.58
CA PRO A 161 13.98 -7.37 8.58
C PRO A 161 14.54 -6.84 7.26
N LEU A 162 15.33 -7.63 6.52
CA LEU A 162 15.94 -7.17 5.26
C LEU A 162 14.89 -6.72 4.22
N ALA A 163 13.70 -7.32 4.25
CA ALA A 163 12.59 -6.97 3.34
C ALA A 163 11.99 -5.56 3.59
N GLU A 164 12.19 -4.99 4.78
CA GLU A 164 11.66 -3.67 5.16
C GLU A 164 12.77 -2.63 5.33
N LEU A 165 14.02 -3.02 5.07
CA LEU A 165 15.19 -2.18 5.29
C LEU A 165 15.28 -1.07 4.25
N VAL A 166 15.10 0.16 4.70
CA VAL A 166 15.37 1.37 3.91
C VAL A 166 16.51 2.18 4.51
N THR A 167 17.26 2.85 3.63
CA THR A 167 18.36 3.75 3.99
C THR A 167 18.07 5.17 3.56
N LEU A 168 18.13 6.11 4.50
CA LEU A 168 18.09 7.55 4.21
C LEU A 168 19.50 8.13 4.26
N ASP A 169 20.03 8.49 3.10
CA ASP A 169 21.34 9.14 2.97
C ASP A 169 21.22 10.67 2.93
N MET A 170 21.74 11.33 3.96
CA MET A 170 21.85 12.79 4.00
C MET A 170 23.21 13.23 3.47
N ARG A 171 23.21 13.98 2.37
CA ARG A 171 24.42 14.57 1.78
C ARG A 171 24.45 16.08 2.03
N ARG A 172 25.48 16.58 2.73
CA ARG A 172 25.70 18.03 2.88
C ARG A 172 26.63 18.54 1.78
N PRO A 173 26.18 19.46 0.90
CA PRO A 173 26.96 19.89 -0.26
C PRO A 173 28.18 20.75 0.08
N TRP A 174 28.28 21.30 1.30
CA TRP A 174 29.34 22.26 1.69
C TRP A 174 30.46 21.67 2.58
N SER A 175 30.46 20.37 2.88
CA SER A 175 31.61 19.77 3.57
C SER A 175 32.57 19.16 2.55
N ASP A 176 33.84 19.55 2.61
CA ASP A 176 34.93 19.20 1.68
C ASP A 176 35.19 17.70 1.46
N ALA A 177 34.47 16.81 2.15
CA ALA A 177 34.67 15.37 2.10
C ALA A 177 33.50 14.57 1.48
N GLY A 178 32.39 15.21 1.07
CA GLY A 178 31.30 14.51 0.38
C GLY A 178 30.68 13.32 1.13
N VAL A 179 30.90 13.21 2.46
CA VAL A 179 30.48 12.07 3.27
C VAL A 179 28.96 12.10 3.41
N SER A 180 28.27 11.11 2.85
CA SER A 180 26.87 10.85 3.20
C SER A 180 26.81 10.26 4.60
N ARG A 181 25.87 10.73 5.41
CA ARG A 181 25.48 10.03 6.64
C ARG A 181 24.14 9.37 6.40
N GLY A 182 24.14 8.05 6.44
CA GLY A 182 22.95 7.22 6.32
C GLY A 182 22.34 6.89 7.68
N ILE A 183 21.00 6.83 7.74
CA ILE A 183 20.27 6.16 8.80
C ILE A 183 19.49 4.97 8.23
N PHE A 184 19.32 3.93 9.03
CA PHE A 184 18.47 2.78 8.69
C PHE A 184 17.10 2.93 9.34
N ALA A 185 16.06 2.52 8.61
CA ALA A 185 14.69 2.50 9.13
C ALA A 185 13.92 1.32 8.55
N HIS A 186 12.84 0.90 9.22
CA HIS A 186 11.76 0.20 8.55
C HIS A 186 11.08 1.18 7.60
N GLU A 187 10.70 0.73 6.42
CA GLU A 187 9.93 1.52 5.46
C GLU A 187 8.67 2.13 6.10
N GLY A 188 7.90 1.31 6.83
CA GLY A 188 6.72 1.77 7.55
C GLY A 188 7.01 2.80 8.64
N CYS A 189 8.14 2.70 9.34
CA CYS A 189 8.52 3.69 10.36
C CYS A 189 8.92 5.04 9.74
N LEU A 190 9.60 5.00 8.59
CA LEU A 190 9.91 6.20 7.83
C LEU A 190 8.64 6.87 7.32
N ASN A 191 7.79 6.13 6.60
CA ASN A 191 6.56 6.66 6.02
C ASN A 191 5.57 7.15 7.10
N ALA A 192 5.55 6.51 8.27
CA ALA A 192 4.78 7.00 9.42
C ALA A 192 5.24 8.40 9.90
N LYS A 193 6.45 8.85 9.58
CA LYS A 193 6.94 10.19 9.93
C LYS A 193 6.91 11.18 8.77
N LEU A 194 6.52 10.73 7.58
CA LEU A 194 6.31 11.58 6.43
C LEU A 194 4.87 12.08 6.38
N HIS A 195 4.70 13.24 5.75
CA HIS A 195 3.37 13.72 5.40
C HIS A 195 2.68 12.70 4.48
N PRO A 196 1.37 12.43 4.61
CA PRO A 196 0.62 11.46 3.78
C PRO A 196 0.87 11.57 2.27
N ARG A 197 0.94 12.80 1.74
CA ARG A 197 1.25 13.09 0.31
C ARG A 197 2.66 12.72 -0.14
N HIS A 198 3.57 12.45 0.78
CA HIS A 198 5.01 12.32 0.53
C HIS A 198 5.57 10.99 1.03
N ILE A 199 4.69 10.01 1.30
CA ILE A 199 5.12 8.65 1.60
C ILE A 199 5.93 8.09 0.43
N VAL A 200 7.00 7.37 0.75
CA VAL A 200 7.85 6.74 -0.25
C VAL A 200 7.16 5.48 -0.76
N GLN A 201 7.13 5.30 -2.09
CA GLN A 201 6.56 4.14 -2.78
C GLN A 201 7.64 3.49 -3.64
N TRP A 202 7.86 2.18 -3.49
CA TRP A 202 8.80 1.40 -4.29
C TRP A 202 8.01 0.35 -5.07
N TRP A 203 8.20 0.32 -6.39
CA TRP A 203 7.55 -0.66 -7.27
C TRP A 203 8.63 -1.43 -8.03
N THR A 204 8.62 -2.74 -7.89
CA THR A 204 9.40 -3.67 -8.69
C THR A 204 8.71 -3.82 -10.04
N PRO A 205 9.35 -3.43 -11.16
CA PRO A 205 8.73 -3.61 -12.48
C PRO A 205 8.47 -5.10 -12.75
N PRO A 206 7.32 -5.47 -13.33
CA PRO A 206 7.03 -6.85 -13.69
C PRO A 206 8.10 -7.37 -14.67
N GLU A 207 8.51 -8.63 -14.50
CA GLU A 207 9.47 -9.28 -15.42
C GLU A 207 8.87 -9.32 -16.84
N LEU A 208 9.56 -8.70 -17.81
CA LEU A 208 9.21 -8.68 -19.24
C LEU A 208 9.29 -10.08 -19.87
#